data_AF-A0A7J3CSL3-F1
#
_entry.id   AF-A0A7J3CSL3-F1
#
_cell.length_a   1.000
_cell.length_b   1.000
_cell.length_c   1.000
_cell.angle_alpha   90.00
_cell.angle_beta   90.00
_cell.angle_gamma   90.00
#
_symmetry.space_group_name_H-M   'P 1'
#
loop_
_entity.id
_entity.type
_entity.pdbx_description
1 polymer ?
#
loop_
_entity_poly.entity_id
_entity_poly.type
_entity_poly.pdbx_seq_one_letter_code
_entity_poly.pdbx_strand_id
1 'polypeptide(L)' 'MSILRKCPKTKKYTLKKFIDGKQTINPHPPRFDPLDKWGEYRRKLKFNL' A
#
# COMPACT_ATOMS: atom_id res chain seq x y z
N MET A 1 2.20 16.12 -7.71
CA MET A 1 3.11 14.99 -7.98
C MET A 1 2.28 13.75 -8.28
N SER A 2 2.45 13.14 -9.46
CA SER A 2 1.83 11.86 -9.79
C SER A 2 2.62 10.73 -9.12
N ILE A 3 2.00 10.04 -8.16
CA ILE A 3 2.59 8.86 -7.52
C ILE A 3 2.45 7.68 -8.49
N LEU A 4 3.56 6.99 -8.77
CA LEU A 4 3.57 5.73 -9.52
C LEU A 4 2.58 4.74 -8.87
N ARG A 5 1.77 4.04 -9.65
CA ARG A 5 0.77 3.08 -9.15
C ARG A 5 1.04 1.68 -9.66
N LYS A 6 0.52 0.67 -8.97
CA LYS A 6 0.68 -0.74 -9.32
C LYS A 6 -0.67 -1.47 -9.25
N CYS A 7 -0.95 -2.32 -10.22
CA CYS A 7 -2.11 -3.20 -10.17
C CYS A 7 -1.85 -4.34 -9.16
N PRO A 8 -2.69 -4.55 -8.15
CA PRO A 8 -2.50 -5.62 -7.16
C PRO A 8 -2.65 -7.03 -7.78
N LYS A 9 -3.40 -7.17 -8.88
CA LYS A 9 -3.63 -8.46 -9.57
C LYS A 9 -2.50 -8.81 -10.53
N THR A 10 -2.17 -7.91 -11.46
CA THR A 10 -1.24 -8.18 -12.57
C THR A 10 0.19 -7.72 -12.30
N LYS A 11 0.41 -6.96 -11.21
CA LYS A 11 1.70 -6.34 -10.84
C LYS A 11 2.23 -5.31 -11.84
N LYS A 12 1.47 -4.95 -12.89
CA LYS A 12 1.83 -3.90 -13.86
C LYS A 12 1.85 -2.52 -13.20
N TYR A 13 2.86 -1.73 -13.52
CA TYR A 13 2.98 -0.34 -13.10
C TYR A 13 2.21 0.58 -14.04
N THR A 14 1.67 1.68 -13.50
CA THR A 14 0.90 2.65 -14.27
C THR A 14 0.77 3.98 -13.53
N LEU A 15 0.30 5.01 -14.23
CA LEU A 15 -0.18 6.26 -13.62
C LEU A 15 -1.72 6.31 -13.53
N LYS A 16 -2.43 5.36 -14.17
CA LYS A 16 -3.89 5.29 -14.14
C LYS A 16 -4.41 4.82 -12.78
N LYS A 17 -5.54 5.39 -12.35
CA LYS A 17 -6.22 5.02 -11.09
C LYS A 17 -6.85 3.61 -11.16
N PHE A 18 -7.24 3.16 -12.34
CA PHE A 18 -7.87 1.86 -12.58
C PHE A 18 -7.21 1.13 -13.75
N ILE A 19 -7.08 -0.19 -13.62
CA ILE A 19 -6.69 -1.13 -14.68
C ILE A 19 -7.58 -2.36 -14.54
N ASP A 20 -8.19 -2.80 -15.65
CA ASP A 20 -9.01 -4.02 -15.70
C ASP A 20 -10.11 -4.06 -14.61
N GLY A 21 -10.77 -2.91 -14.39
CA GLY A 21 -11.81 -2.75 -13.36
C GLY A 21 -11.31 -2.72 -11.91
N LYS A 22 -10.00 -2.85 -11.66
CA LYS A 22 -9.41 -2.80 -10.31
C LYS A 22 -8.71 -1.48 -10.06
N GLN A 23 -8.90 -0.95 -8.85
CA GLN A 23 -8.17 0.22 -8.39
C GLN A 23 -6.70 -0.14 -8.18
N THR A 24 -5.81 0.65 -8.77
CA THR A 24 -4.36 0.49 -8.59
C THR A 24 -3.94 1.04 -7.22
N ILE A 25 -2.85 0.54 -6.66
CA ILE A 25 -2.35 0.93 -5.32
C ILE A 25 -1.03 1.70 -5.43
N ASN A 26 -0.67 2.44 -4.39
CA ASN A 26 0.67 3.00 -4.26
C ASN A 26 1.67 1.85 -3.97
N PRO A 27 2.71 1.62 -4.80
CA PRO A 27 3.71 0.60 -4.56
C PRO A 27 4.79 1.03 -3.55
N HIS A 28 4.91 2.32 -3.25
CA HIS A 28 5.89 2.80 -2.29
C HIS A 28 5.47 2.35 -0.87
N PRO A 29 6.42 1.81 -0.08
CA PRO A 29 6.13 1.41 1.29
C PRO A 29 5.77 2.63 2.14
N PRO A 30 5.03 2.44 3.26
CA PRO A 30 4.87 3.48 4.25
C PRO A 30 6.24 3.91 4.81
N ARG A 31 6.35 5.18 5.21
CA ARG A 31 7.56 5.69 5.85
C ARG A 31 7.81 4.94 7.16
N PHE A 32 9.08 4.58 7.40
CA PHE A 32 9.51 4.03 8.69
C PHE A 32 9.62 5.15 9.74
N ASP A 33 9.08 4.89 10.93
CA ASP A 33 9.19 5.75 12.10
C ASP A 33 9.84 4.93 13.23
N PRO A 34 11.03 5.32 13.73
CA PRO A 34 11.69 4.63 14.83
C PRO A 34 10.83 4.51 16.10
N LEU A 35 9.97 5.50 16.38
CA LEU A 35 9.11 5.50 17.55
C LEU A 35 7.87 4.61 17.37
N ASP A 36 7.45 4.43 16.11
CA ASP A 36 6.32 3.60 15.70
C ASP A 36 5.11 3.68 16.64
N LYS A 37 4.54 4.89 16.79
CA LYS A 37 3.45 5.19 17.73
C LYS A 37 2.28 4.19 17.70
N TRP A 38 2.02 3.57 16.54
CA TRP A 38 0.90 2.64 16.33
C TRP A 38 1.35 1.18 16.11
N GLY A 39 2.59 0.85 16.45
CA GLY A 39 3.19 -0.46 16.21
C GLY A 39 2.48 -1.62 16.93
N GLU A 40 1.92 -1.37 18.11
CA GLU A 40 1.10 -2.36 18.83
C GLU A 40 -0.18 -2.70 18.06
N TYR A 41 -0.97 -1.68 17.70
CA TYR A 41 -2.22 -1.85 16.94
C TYR A 41 -1.97 -2.51 15.58
N ARG A 42 -0.91 -2.12 14.87
CA ARG A 42 -0.54 -2.73 13.60
C ARG A 42 -0.23 -4.22 13.75
N ARG A 43 0.41 -4.64 14.86
CA ARG A 43 0.65 -6.05 15.16
C ARG A 43 -0.65 -6.79 15.50
N LYS A 44 -1.50 -6.23 16.34
CA LYS A 44 -2.82 -6.81 16.67
C LYS A 44 -3.66 -7.05 15.41
N LEU A 45 -3.77 -6.06 14.53
CA LEU A 45 -4.44 -6.16 13.23
C LEU A 45 -3.85 -7.22 12.29
N LYS A 46 -2.52 -7.39 12.31
CA LYS A 46 -1.83 -8.37 11.45
C LYS A 46 -2.00 -9.81 11.93
N PHE A 47 -2.00 -10.00 13.25
CA PHE A 47 -2.02 -11.32 13.88
C PHE A 47 -3.39 -11.75 14.40
N ASN A 48 -4.43 -10.92 14.27
CA ASN A 48 -5.76 -11.15 14.85
C ASN A 48 -5.69 -11.51 16.34
N LEU A 49 -4.88 -10.75 17.09
CA LEU A 49 -4.81 -10.82 18.56
C LEU A 49 -5.96 -10.06 19.21
#